data_AF-M1DAS2-F1
#
_entry.id   AF-M1DAS2-F1
#
_cell.length_a   1.000
_cell.length_b   1.000
_cell.length_c   1.000
_cell.angle_alpha   90.00
_cell.angle_beta   90.00
_cell.angle_gamma   90.00
#
_symmetry.space_group_name_H-M   'P 1'
#
loop_
_entity.id
_entity.type
_entity.pdbx_description
1 polymer ?
#
loop_
_entity_poly.entity_id
_entity_poly.type
_entity_poly.pdbx_seq_one_letter_code
_entity_poly.pdbx_strand_id
1 'polypeptide(L)'
;MPTASTNIRKIEAEYLKDQADKKKKEAVTTASTHAEALQLSPTHGPSGIYIATTTLTDATRSSIAVSSPPLTHAFLIQMGQMALSAVRQTACLEASVPGMIQKALTDVVIPLNTTIDALPATIAVCEHNQGPASEIIVLKAAIDELQKDVNHLKATDVSMVFGTVEIPAMPERPQTTIGCGDRAEQT
;
A
#
# COMPACT_ATOMS: atom_id res chain seq x y z
N MET A 1 -29.00 15.41 39.32
CA MET A 1 -28.59 14.27 38.45
C MET A 1 -28.01 14.86 37.17
N PRO A 2 -26.71 14.72 36.88
CA PRO A 2 -26.12 15.16 35.62
C PRO A 2 -26.64 14.25 34.49
N THR A 3 -27.25 14.84 33.48
CA THR A 3 -27.74 14.12 32.29
C THR A 3 -26.55 13.71 31.41
N ALA A 4 -26.63 12.54 30.76
CA ALA A 4 -25.55 11.98 29.93
C ALA A 4 -24.95 12.96 28.90
N SER A 5 -25.76 13.91 28.39
CA SER A 5 -25.32 14.97 27.47
C SER A 5 -24.26 15.92 28.05
N THR A 6 -24.28 16.17 29.37
CA THR A 6 -23.30 17.06 30.02
C THR A 6 -21.92 16.40 30.13
N ASN A 7 -21.89 15.06 30.24
CA ASN A 7 -20.63 14.33 30.36
C ASN A 7 -19.87 14.28 29.02
N ILE A 8 -20.58 14.21 27.89
CA ILE A 8 -19.96 14.19 26.55
C ILE A 8 -19.24 15.50 26.24
N ARG A 9 -19.89 16.65 26.47
CA ARG A 9 -19.26 17.97 26.23
C ARG A 9 -18.04 18.21 27.10
N LYS A 10 -18.00 17.62 28.30
CA LYS A 10 -16.84 17.73 29.20
C LYS A 10 -15.63 16.96 28.65
N ILE A 11 -15.86 15.78 28.09
CA ILE A 11 -14.81 14.94 27.48
C ILE A 11 -14.26 15.62 26.21
N GLU A 12 -15.12 16.18 25.36
CA GLU A 12 -14.68 16.92 24.16
C GLU A 12 -13.82 18.13 24.50
N ALA A 13 -14.21 18.91 25.52
CA ALA A 13 -13.45 20.08 25.97
C ALA A 13 -12.09 19.71 26.58
N GLU A 14 -12.00 18.58 27.27
CA GLU A 14 -10.75 18.05 27.84
C GLU A 14 -9.80 17.55 26.74
N TYR A 15 -10.33 16.82 25.75
CA TYR A 15 -9.56 16.35 24.59
C TYR A 15 -9.00 17.50 23.73
N LEU A 16 -9.80 18.54 23.48
CA LEU A 16 -9.36 19.70 22.70
C LEU A 16 -8.26 20.49 23.40
N LYS A 17 -8.26 20.49 24.73
CA LYS A 17 -7.24 21.14 25.56
C LYS A 17 -5.91 20.39 25.47
N ASP A 18 -5.93 19.07 25.55
CA ASP A 18 -4.73 18.23 25.43
C ASP A 18 -4.08 18.33 24.03
N GLN A 19 -4.88 18.48 22.97
CA GLN A 19 -4.39 18.74 21.60
C GLN A 19 -3.60 20.06 21.50
N ALA A 20 -4.05 21.12 22.18
CA ALA A 20 -3.37 22.41 22.17
C ALA A 20 -2.03 22.37 22.92
N ASP A 21 -1.96 21.63 24.03
CA ASP A 21 -0.73 21.47 24.81
C ASP A 21 0.27 20.51 24.11
N LYS A 22 -0.21 19.46 23.43
CA LYS A 22 0.63 18.57 22.63
C LYS A 22 1.32 19.33 21.48
N LYS A 23 0.61 20.24 20.79
CA LYS A 23 1.20 21.05 19.70
C LYS A 23 2.32 21.98 20.15
N LYS A 24 2.30 22.45 21.42
CA LYS A 24 3.40 23.28 21.94
C LYS A 24 4.64 22.47 22.32
N LYS A 25 4.49 21.19 22.67
CA LYS A 25 5.60 20.31 23.05
C LYS A 25 6.32 19.72 21.82
N GLU A 26 5.64 19.63 20.68
CA GLU A 26 6.19 19.06 19.44
C GLU A 26 7.01 20.08 18.60
N ALA A 27 7.01 21.36 18.96
CA ALA A 27 7.80 22.39 18.28
C ALA A 27 9.25 22.53 18.78
N VAL A 28 9.67 21.77 19.79
CA VAL A 28 11.01 21.87 20.42
C VAL A 28 11.89 20.63 20.18
N THR A 29 11.52 19.75 19.24
CA THR A 29 12.37 18.59 18.91
C THR A 29 12.37 18.24 17.42
N THR A 30 12.63 19.23 16.55
CA THR A 30 12.97 18.96 15.14
C THR A 30 14.44 19.25 14.89
N ALA A 31 15.29 18.43 15.51
CA ALA A 31 16.67 18.24 15.10
C ALA A 31 17.05 16.78 15.41
N SER A 32 16.38 15.84 14.73
CA SER A 32 16.88 14.48 14.62
C SER A 32 16.79 14.05 13.17
N THR A 33 17.94 14.18 12.53
CA THR A 33 18.29 13.64 11.22
C THR A 33 18.20 12.12 11.28
N HIS A 34 17.04 11.55 10.95
CA HIS A 34 16.93 10.11 10.72
C HIS A 34 17.05 9.82 9.22
N ALA A 35 18.28 9.90 8.73
CA ALA A 35 18.67 9.30 7.47
C ALA A 35 18.88 7.80 7.72
N GLU A 36 17.80 7.04 7.76
CA GLU A 36 17.86 5.58 7.74
C GLU A 36 18.13 5.13 6.31
N ALA A 37 19.42 5.13 5.96
CA ALA A 37 19.90 4.44 4.79
C ALA A 37 19.65 2.93 4.99
N LEU A 38 18.68 2.38 4.27
CA LEU A 38 18.53 0.95 4.10
C LEU A 38 19.82 0.42 3.48
N GLN A 39 20.69 -0.13 4.32
CA GLN A 39 21.89 -0.85 3.92
C GLN A 39 21.48 -2.19 3.31
N LEU A 40 21.10 -2.17 2.04
CA LEU A 40 21.31 -3.34 1.20
C LEU A 40 22.83 -3.54 1.15
N SER A 41 23.30 -4.66 1.68
CA SER A 41 24.69 -5.10 1.55
C SER A 41 24.82 -5.97 0.30
N PRO A 42 25.14 -5.41 -0.88
CA PRO A 42 25.74 -6.19 -1.93
C PRO A 42 27.16 -6.51 -1.46
N THR A 43 27.40 -7.79 -1.16
CA THR A 43 28.75 -8.33 -1.03
C THR A 43 29.41 -8.24 -2.42
N HIS A 44 29.90 -7.05 -2.76
CA HIS A 44 30.73 -6.84 -3.94
C HIS A 44 32.18 -6.75 -3.48
N GLY A 45 32.98 -7.68 -4.00
CA GLY A 45 34.39 -7.78 -3.70
C GLY A 45 35.16 -6.49 -4.03
N PRO A 46 36.37 -6.35 -3.47
CA PRO A 46 37.09 -5.10 -3.45
C PRO A 46 37.67 -4.78 -4.83
N SER A 47 37.05 -3.82 -5.55
CA SER A 47 37.76 -3.09 -6.60
C SER A 47 38.09 -1.72 -6.06
N GLY A 48 39.27 -1.63 -5.42
CA GLY A 48 39.77 -0.42 -4.80
C GLY A 48 39.96 0.71 -5.80
N ILE A 49 39.31 1.84 -5.53
CA ILE A 49 39.71 3.14 -6.04
C ILE A 49 39.64 4.12 -4.86
N TYR A 50 40.81 4.57 -4.43
CA TYR A 50 40.98 5.55 -3.36
C TYR A 50 40.51 6.92 -3.83
N ILE A 51 39.63 7.57 -3.07
CA ILE A 51 39.26 8.97 -3.30
C ILE A 51 40.19 9.82 -2.42
N ALA A 52 41.01 10.64 -3.07
CA ALA A 52 41.81 11.67 -2.42
C ALA A 52 40.92 12.87 -2.07
N THR A 53 40.95 13.27 -0.80
CA THR A 53 40.30 14.50 -0.31
C THR A 53 41.08 15.71 -0.82
N THR A 54 40.59 16.38 -1.87
CA THR A 54 41.17 17.66 -2.32
C THR A 54 40.38 18.82 -1.74
N THR A 55 41.04 19.56 -0.85
CA THR A 55 40.64 20.87 -0.32
C THR A 55 40.37 21.84 -1.47
N LEU A 56 39.14 22.37 -1.55
CA LEU A 56 38.69 23.30 -2.58
C LEU A 56 39.16 24.72 -2.24
N THR A 57 40.30 25.12 -2.81
CA THR A 57 40.75 26.52 -2.83
C THR A 57 40.21 27.16 -4.10
N ASP A 58 39.49 28.27 -3.94
CA ASP A 58 38.88 29.09 -4.98
C ASP A 58 39.93 29.61 -5.97
N ALA A 59 40.01 28.99 -7.15
CA ALA A 59 40.89 29.39 -8.24
C ALA A 59 40.10 29.40 -9.55
N THR A 60 40.19 30.54 -10.24
CA THR A 60 39.66 30.90 -11.55
C THR A 60 39.26 29.70 -12.43
N ARG A 61 37.94 29.56 -12.53
CA ARG A 61 37.13 28.62 -13.32
C ARG A 61 37.68 28.38 -14.73
N SER A 62 38.53 27.36 -14.86
CA SER A 62 38.87 26.73 -16.14
C SER A 62 37.96 25.51 -16.31
N SER A 63 36.97 25.62 -17.20
CA SER A 63 36.08 24.51 -17.56
C SER A 63 36.88 23.42 -18.25
N ILE A 64 37.34 22.43 -17.50
CA ILE A 64 37.87 21.18 -18.05
C ILE A 64 36.71 20.50 -18.77
N ALA A 65 36.79 20.42 -20.09
CA ALA A 65 35.82 19.72 -20.93
C ALA A 65 35.87 18.22 -20.60
N VAL A 66 34.96 17.77 -19.71
CA VAL A 66 34.74 16.35 -19.45
C VAL A 66 34.08 15.77 -20.69
N SER A 67 34.86 15.07 -21.50
CA SER A 67 34.41 14.30 -22.66
C SER A 67 33.52 13.16 -22.16
N SER A 68 32.21 13.29 -22.33
CA SER A 68 31.28 12.17 -22.13
C SER A 68 31.59 11.10 -23.17
N PRO A 69 31.77 9.82 -22.79
CA PRO A 69 31.97 8.74 -23.75
C PRO A 69 30.85 8.74 -24.81
N PRO A 70 31.17 8.58 -26.10
CA PRO A 70 30.16 8.55 -27.15
C PRO A 70 29.10 7.50 -26.84
N LEU A 71 27.85 7.93 -26.74
CA LEU A 71 26.72 7.07 -26.44
C LEU A 71 26.57 6.04 -27.59
N THR A 72 26.97 4.80 -27.36
CA THR A 72 26.93 3.78 -28.41
C THR A 72 25.51 3.24 -28.59
N HIS A 73 25.20 2.74 -29.79
CA HIS A 73 23.91 2.14 -30.11
C HIS A 73 23.52 1.00 -29.15
N ALA A 74 24.51 0.25 -28.65
CA ALA A 74 24.29 -0.80 -27.66
C ALA A 74 23.77 -0.26 -26.32
N PHE A 75 24.31 0.86 -25.83
CA PHE A 75 23.84 1.50 -24.60
C PHE A 75 22.39 2.01 -24.74
N LEU A 76 22.01 2.55 -25.90
CA LEU A 76 20.62 2.97 -26.16
C LEU A 76 19.65 1.79 -26.10
N ILE A 77 20.01 0.65 -26.70
CA ILE A 77 19.19 -0.58 -26.64
C ILE A 77 19.06 -1.06 -25.19
N GLN A 78 20.16 -1.08 -24.44
CA GLN A 78 20.16 -1.49 -23.04
C GLN A 78 19.26 -0.59 -22.18
N MET A 79 19.34 0.73 -22.37
CA MET A 79 18.45 1.67 -21.69
C MET A 79 16.98 1.44 -22.05
N GLY A 80 16.68 1.16 -23.33
CA GLY A 80 15.32 0.81 -23.75
C GLY A 80 14.77 -0.45 -23.09
N GLN A 81 15.60 -1.48 -22.94
CA GLN A 81 15.22 -2.72 -22.26
C GLN A 81 14.98 -2.51 -20.76
N MET A 82 15.81 -1.71 -20.09
CA MET A 82 15.62 -1.37 -18.68
C MET A 82 14.32 -0.58 -18.47
N ALA A 83 14.05 0.41 -19.32
CA ALA A 83 12.81 1.17 -19.27
C ALA A 83 11.56 0.28 -19.46
N LEU A 84 11.60 -0.62 -20.46
CA LEU A 84 10.52 -1.58 -20.70
C LEU A 84 10.34 -2.55 -19.52
N SER A 85 11.43 -3.01 -18.90
CA SER A 85 11.40 -3.87 -17.73
C SER A 85 10.74 -3.18 -16.53
N ALA A 86 11.09 -1.92 -16.27
CA ALA A 86 10.49 -1.13 -15.20
C ALA A 86 8.97 -0.96 -15.40
N VAL A 87 8.54 -0.64 -16.63
CA VAL A 87 7.10 -0.54 -16.96
C VAL A 87 6.37 -1.87 -16.72
N ARG A 88 6.97 -3.00 -17.13
CA ARG A 88 6.39 -4.33 -16.90
C ARG A 88 6.29 -4.64 -15.41
N GLN A 89 7.32 -4.34 -14.62
CA GLN A 89 7.30 -4.56 -13.17
C GLN A 89 6.21 -3.73 -12.48
N THR A 90 6.07 -2.45 -12.85
CA THR A 90 5.00 -1.59 -12.34
C THR A 90 3.62 -2.17 -12.67
N ALA A 91 3.39 -2.59 -13.91
CA ALA A 91 2.12 -3.18 -14.32
C ALA A 91 1.82 -4.51 -13.62
N CYS A 92 2.84 -5.37 -13.45
CA CYS A 92 2.69 -6.62 -12.71
C CYS A 92 2.35 -6.37 -11.23
N LEU A 93 2.99 -5.37 -10.61
CA LEU A 93 2.71 -4.99 -9.23
C LEU A 93 1.28 -4.47 -9.10
N GLU A 94 0.88 -3.53 -9.96
CA GLU A 94 -0.47 -2.97 -10.01
C GLU A 94 -1.55 -4.06 -10.17
N ALA A 95 -1.30 -5.07 -11.02
CA ALA A 95 -2.21 -6.20 -11.18
C ALA A 95 -2.23 -7.16 -9.97
N SER A 96 -1.13 -7.29 -9.24
CA SER A 96 -1.02 -8.23 -8.10
C SER A 96 -1.56 -7.67 -6.78
N VAL A 97 -1.48 -6.36 -6.58
CA VAL A 97 -1.86 -5.68 -5.33
C VAL A 97 -3.33 -5.96 -4.94
N PRO A 98 -4.33 -5.84 -5.84
CA PRO A 98 -5.72 -6.16 -5.49
C PRO A 98 -5.90 -7.60 -4.99
N GLY A 99 -5.23 -8.56 -5.63
CA GLY A 99 -5.28 -9.97 -5.24
C GLY A 99 -4.64 -10.23 -3.86
N MET A 100 -3.51 -9.57 -3.58
CA MET A 100 -2.86 -9.66 -2.27
C MET A 100 -3.74 -9.09 -1.14
N ILE A 101 -4.39 -7.95 -1.39
CA ILE A 101 -5.29 -7.31 -0.42
C ILE A 101 -6.53 -8.17 -0.19
N GLN A 102 -7.15 -8.70 -1.25
CA GLN A 102 -8.30 -9.59 -1.13
C GLN A 102 -7.96 -10.85 -0.31
N LYS A 103 -6.79 -11.43 -0.54
CA LYS A 103 -6.33 -12.60 0.22
C LYS A 103 -6.16 -12.27 1.70
N ALA A 104 -5.46 -11.18 2.03
CA ALA A 104 -5.25 -10.75 3.41
C ALA A 104 -6.57 -10.45 4.13
N LEU A 105 -7.53 -9.80 3.46
CA LEU A 105 -8.86 -9.56 4.01
C LEU A 105 -9.61 -10.87 4.27
N THR A 106 -9.53 -11.83 3.35
CA THR A 106 -10.14 -13.16 3.51
C THR A 106 -9.58 -13.89 4.72
N ASP A 107 -8.26 -13.86 4.89
CA ASP A 107 -7.56 -14.52 6.00
C ASP A 107 -7.96 -13.95 7.37
N VAL A 108 -8.35 -12.67 7.46
CA VAL A 108 -8.84 -12.02 8.70
C VAL A 108 -10.36 -12.21 8.91
N VAL A 109 -11.15 -12.13 7.83
CA VAL A 109 -12.62 -12.18 7.92
C VAL A 109 -13.14 -13.59 8.24
N ILE A 110 -12.46 -14.65 7.78
CA ILE A 110 -12.90 -16.04 8.06
C ILE A 110 -12.86 -16.38 9.57
N PRO A 111 -11.75 -16.18 10.29
CA PRO A 111 -11.70 -16.42 11.74
C PRO A 111 -12.67 -15.55 12.52
N LEU A 112 -12.85 -14.29 12.11
CA LEU A 112 -13.79 -13.36 12.74
C LEU A 112 -15.23 -13.87 12.64
N ASN A 113 -15.68 -14.26 11.44
CA ASN A 113 -17.01 -14.86 11.24
C ASN A 113 -17.19 -16.11 12.10
N THR A 114 -16.19 -16.99 12.12
CA THR A 114 -16.24 -18.22 12.92
C THR A 114 -16.43 -17.91 14.41
N THR A 115 -15.77 -16.87 14.91
CA THR A 115 -15.91 -16.43 16.31
C THR A 115 -17.31 -15.86 16.57
N ILE A 116 -17.79 -14.98 15.69
CA ILE A 116 -19.13 -14.38 15.79
C ILE A 116 -20.21 -15.47 15.77
N ASP A 117 -20.10 -16.47 14.89
CA ASP A 117 -21.05 -17.58 14.79
C ASP A 117 -21.02 -18.49 16.03
N ALA A 118 -19.89 -18.56 16.75
CA ALA A 118 -19.76 -19.31 18.00
C ALA A 118 -20.31 -18.54 19.23
N LEU A 119 -20.34 -17.20 19.20
CA LEU A 119 -20.77 -16.37 20.33
C LEU A 119 -22.21 -16.70 20.81
N PRO A 120 -23.22 -16.91 19.95
CA PRO A 120 -24.57 -17.28 20.39
C PRO A 120 -24.60 -18.52 21.30
N ALA A 121 -23.82 -19.56 20.97
CA ALA A 121 -23.73 -20.77 21.78
C ALA A 121 -23.07 -20.49 23.14
N THR A 122 -21.99 -19.69 23.16
CA THR A 122 -21.33 -19.31 24.42
C THR A 122 -22.26 -18.49 25.31
N ILE A 123 -23.07 -17.59 24.73
CA ILE A 123 -24.06 -16.80 25.45
C ILE A 123 -25.17 -17.69 26.02
N ALA A 124 -25.68 -18.67 25.25
CA ALA A 124 -26.70 -19.59 25.73
C ALA A 124 -26.22 -20.40 26.96
N VAL A 125 -24.94 -20.81 26.97
CA VAL A 125 -24.32 -21.47 28.13
C VAL A 125 -24.24 -20.52 29.33
N CYS A 126 -23.90 -19.25 29.12
CA CYS A 126 -23.87 -18.25 30.20
C CYS A 126 -25.26 -17.94 30.77
N GLU A 127 -26.27 -17.78 29.91
CA GLU A 127 -27.67 -17.52 30.30
C GLU A 127 -28.24 -18.64 31.16
N HIS A 128 -27.92 -19.89 30.82
CA HIS A 128 -28.34 -21.05 31.60
C HIS A 128 -27.79 -21.03 33.03
N ASN A 129 -26.55 -20.57 33.22
CA ASN A 129 -25.86 -20.65 34.51
C ASN A 129 -26.11 -19.45 35.43
N GLN A 130 -26.39 -18.27 34.88
CA GLN A 130 -26.49 -17.02 35.65
C GLN A 130 -27.85 -16.31 35.54
N GLY A 131 -28.76 -16.82 34.70
CA GLY A 131 -30.02 -16.15 34.38
C GLY A 131 -29.84 -14.96 33.43
N PRO A 132 -30.93 -14.38 32.92
CA PRO A 132 -30.88 -13.28 31.95
C PRO A 132 -30.44 -11.98 32.64
N ALA A 133 -29.16 -11.65 32.53
CA ALA A 133 -28.61 -10.37 32.97
C ALA A 133 -28.78 -9.29 31.88
N SER A 134 -28.97 -8.03 32.30
CA SER A 134 -29.05 -6.87 31.38
C SER A 134 -27.81 -6.74 30.49
N GLU A 135 -26.65 -7.19 30.96
CA GLU A 135 -25.40 -7.23 30.20
C GLU A 135 -25.45 -8.17 29.00
N ILE A 136 -26.15 -9.32 29.12
CA ILE A 136 -26.28 -10.30 28.03
C ILE A 136 -27.14 -9.73 26.89
N ILE A 137 -28.17 -8.94 27.23
CA ILE A 137 -29.02 -8.28 26.24
C ILE A 137 -28.21 -7.24 25.45
N VAL A 138 -27.37 -6.45 26.13
CA VAL A 138 -26.47 -5.49 25.47
C VAL A 138 -25.46 -6.20 24.57
N LEU A 139 -24.88 -7.31 25.03
CA LEU A 139 -23.92 -8.09 24.25
C LEU A 139 -24.57 -8.69 22.99
N LYS A 140 -25.79 -9.22 23.08
CA LYS A 140 -26.55 -9.73 21.92
C LYS A 140 -26.78 -8.62 20.88
N ALA A 141 -27.20 -7.44 21.31
CA ALA A 141 -27.40 -6.30 20.40
C ALA A 141 -26.08 -5.88 19.71
N ALA A 142 -24.95 -5.88 20.44
CA ALA A 142 -23.65 -5.58 19.87
C ALA A 142 -23.18 -6.63 18.84
N ILE A 143 -23.50 -7.91 19.05
CA ILE A 143 -23.22 -8.98 18.08
C ILE A 143 -24.06 -8.78 16.82
N ASP A 144 -25.34 -8.45 16.94
CA ASP A 144 -26.21 -8.17 15.79
C ASP A 144 -25.71 -6.97 14.97
N GLU A 145 -25.18 -5.94 15.62
CA GLU A 145 -24.54 -4.79 14.97
C GLU A 145 -23.24 -5.20 14.26
N LEU A 146 -22.35 -5.92 14.94
CA LEU A 146 -21.12 -6.42 14.36
C LEU A 146 -21.37 -7.33 13.14
N GLN A 147 -22.40 -8.15 13.19
CA GLN A 147 -22.76 -9.01 12.06
C GLN A 147 -23.23 -8.20 10.85
N LYS A 148 -23.94 -7.08 11.05
CA LYS A 148 -24.28 -6.16 9.96
C LYS A 148 -23.04 -5.53 9.35
N ASP A 149 -22.10 -5.09 10.17
CA ASP A 149 -20.86 -4.48 9.70
C ASP A 149 -20.00 -5.47 8.91
N VAL A 150 -19.88 -6.71 9.39
CA VAL A 150 -19.14 -7.76 8.67
C VAL A 150 -19.83 -8.13 7.36
N ASN A 151 -21.16 -8.20 7.34
CA ASN A 151 -21.91 -8.41 6.10
C ASN A 151 -21.76 -7.25 5.11
N HIS A 152 -21.75 -6.01 5.58
CA HIS A 152 -21.48 -4.83 4.76
C HIS A 152 -20.05 -4.86 4.20
N LEU A 153 -19.06 -5.22 5.03
CA LEU A 153 -17.67 -5.38 4.60
C LEU A 153 -17.55 -6.46 3.51
N LYS A 154 -18.28 -7.58 3.64
CA LYS A 154 -18.30 -8.66 2.66
C LYS A 154 -19.03 -8.28 1.36
N ALA A 155 -20.08 -7.47 1.46
CA ALA A 155 -20.86 -7.00 0.33
C ALA A 155 -20.19 -5.82 -0.41
N THR A 156 -19.28 -5.11 0.26
CA THR A 156 -18.45 -4.09 -0.37
C THR A 156 -17.54 -4.77 -1.37
N ASP A 157 -17.86 -4.63 -2.65
CA ASP A 157 -17.00 -5.10 -3.71
C ASP A 157 -15.64 -4.40 -3.59
N VAL A 158 -14.60 -5.17 -3.30
CA VAL A 158 -13.22 -4.69 -3.19
C VAL A 158 -12.81 -3.99 -4.49
N SER A 159 -13.40 -4.37 -5.64
CA SER A 159 -13.18 -3.71 -6.94
C SER A 159 -13.61 -2.24 -6.93
N MET A 160 -14.62 -1.88 -6.14
CA MET A 160 -15.15 -0.52 -6.04
C MET A 160 -14.17 0.41 -5.30
N VAL A 161 -13.36 -0.15 -4.39
CA VAL A 161 -12.34 0.60 -3.62
C VAL A 161 -11.10 0.90 -4.47
N PHE A 162 -10.73 -0.01 -5.38
CA PHE A 162 -9.58 0.20 -6.27
C PHE A 162 -9.91 0.99 -7.53
N GLY A 163 -11.19 1.34 -7.72
CA GLY A 163 -11.70 1.90 -8.97
C GLY A 163 -11.62 0.85 -10.08
N THR A 164 -12.69 0.71 -10.85
CA THR A 164 -12.54 0.14 -12.19
C THR A 164 -11.60 1.05 -12.95
N VAL A 165 -10.33 0.67 -13.04
CA VAL A 165 -9.41 1.23 -14.02
C VAL A 165 -9.99 0.83 -15.36
N GLU A 166 -10.80 1.72 -15.93
CA GLU A 166 -11.22 1.63 -17.33
C GLU A 166 -9.93 1.75 -18.14
N ILE A 167 -9.31 0.61 -18.44
CA ILE A 167 -8.13 0.55 -19.29
C ILE A 167 -8.63 1.08 -20.64
N PRO A 168 -8.22 2.29 -21.07
CA PRO A 168 -8.68 2.82 -22.34
C PRO A 168 -8.29 1.79 -23.41
N ALA A 169 -9.26 1.39 -24.23
CA ALA A 169 -9.05 0.42 -25.29
C ALA A 169 -7.79 0.82 -26.08
N MET A 170 -6.72 0.04 -25.93
CA MET A 170 -5.49 0.27 -26.68
C MET A 170 -5.85 0.21 -28.16
N PRO A 171 -5.48 1.22 -28.98
CA PRO A 171 -5.77 1.20 -30.40
C PRO A 171 -5.19 -0.09 -30.99
N GLU A 172 -6.08 -0.86 -31.61
CA GLU A 172 -5.77 -2.13 -32.26
C GLU A 172 -4.58 -1.91 -33.20
N ARG A 173 -3.43 -2.52 -32.88
CA ARG A 173 -2.27 -2.46 -33.78
C ARG A 173 -2.67 -3.16 -35.07
N PRO A 174 -2.46 -2.55 -36.25
CA PRO A 174 -2.76 -3.18 -37.53
C PRO A 174 -2.04 -4.52 -37.59
N GLN A 175 -2.81 -5.62 -37.63
CA GLN A 175 -2.24 -6.92 -37.90
C GLN A 175 -1.71 -6.88 -39.33
N THR A 176 -0.38 -6.92 -39.47
CA THR A 176 0.26 -7.20 -40.74
C THR A 176 -0.02 -8.65 -41.11
N THR A 177 -1.17 -8.87 -41.73
CA THR A 177 -1.48 -10.11 -42.45
C THR A 177 -0.50 -10.20 -43.63
N ILE A 178 0.62 -10.87 -43.40
CA ILE A 178 1.52 -11.32 -44.48
C ILE A 178 0.73 -12.35 -45.28
N GLY A 179 0.16 -11.90 -46.40
CA GLY A 179 -0.47 -12.75 -47.39
C GLY A 179 0.59 -13.67 -47.99
N CYS A 180 0.59 -14.93 -47.58
CA CYS A 180 1.33 -15.98 -48.25
C CYS A 180 0.59 -16.29 -49.55
N GLY A 181 1.13 -15.81 -50.67
CA GLY A 181 0.57 -16.05 -51.99
C GLY A 181 0.64 -17.53 -52.35
N ASP A 182 -0.52 -18.15 -52.43
CA ASP A 182 -0.69 -19.53 -52.85
C ASP A 182 -0.30 -19.68 -54.33
N ARG A 183 0.56 -20.67 -54.58
CA ARG A 183 1.22 -20.95 -55.85
C ARG A 183 0.31 -21.83 -56.71
N ALA A 184 -0.25 -21.28 -57.79
CA ALA A 184 -0.98 -22.07 -58.78
C ALA A 184 -0.01 -22.96 -59.60
N GLU A 185 -0.17 -24.27 -59.48
CA GLU A 185 0.38 -25.25 -60.41
C GLU A 185 -0.34 -25.16 -61.75
N GLN A 186 0.43 -25.00 -62.83
CA GLN A 186 -0.05 -25.20 -64.20
C GLN A 186 0.24 -26.66 -64.60
N THR A 187 -0.79 -27.33 -65.10
CA THR A 187 -0.70 -28.59 -65.86
C THR A 187 -1.05 -28.33 -67.31
#